data_AF-A0AAW5KK58-F1
#
_entry.id   AF-A0AAW5KK58-F1
#
_cell.length_a   1.000
_cell.length_b   1.000
_cell.length_c   1.000
_cell.angle_alpha   90.00
_cell.angle_beta   90.00
_cell.angle_gamma   90.00
#
_symmetry.space_group_name_H-M   'P 1'
#
loop_
_entity.id
_entity.type
_entity.pdbx_description
1 polymer ?
#
loop_
_entity_poly.entity_id
_entity_poly.type
_entity_poly.pdbx_seq_one_letter_code
_entity_poly.pdbx_strand_id
1 'polypeptide(L)'
;NGSTNVGSMYFDQINTCAKLGINYSELMPAGYSYIDPSYGQQVDNAIKSTGGLNLTYGTNSESSVYNHIVGNVAPPHVEFKAVLPTGWETINLVNVLDPNNGAKSDNDDLTDWEEVDTESGLITWDNDGNIQLPTFKDCLEKASNKFYVRNVLETYLKYAPSTIWKVFLNAEILPIHSNPCDADTDGDGLLDHEEVIYTGYTDPLILYVSSPFSKDSDGDDIYDKYDLEPWIVNESYDRNAVYDYMKKWSGDYDTVGEKYNYSEYPNFSELSDKMTDCTNFASQCLCAGGFKMNNDWYFGKAEGLASHIHGLFSHTGTWDYGWTKSWSVVVDNYNYFRSEEYAMYEVSIGRDESIEEAISKYDIRMGDLIYFCKEKGPTHTAIISSVQKDEILYAGHTKPRWNKKLSETFDENEDYTNVIIVCLNGRVPA
;
A
#
# COMPACT_ATOMS: atom_id res chain seq x y z
N ASN A 1 39.81 -19.73 -14.39
CA ASN A 1 39.46 -21.09 -14.84
C ASN A 1 40.24 -21.47 -16.09
N GLY A 2 41.45 -22.04 -15.92
CA GLY A 2 42.33 -22.41 -17.03
C GLY A 2 42.72 -23.88 -16.99
N SER A 3 42.32 -24.64 -18.01
CA SER A 3 43.06 -25.81 -18.47
C SER A 3 44.01 -25.32 -19.54
N THR A 4 45.33 -25.44 -19.33
CA THR A 4 46.31 -24.85 -20.25
C THR A 4 47.21 -25.90 -20.90
N ASN A 5 46.82 -26.29 -22.10
CA ASN A 5 47.76 -26.42 -23.20
C ASN A 5 47.61 -25.12 -24.02
N VAL A 6 48.21 -24.01 -23.58
CA VAL A 6 48.01 -22.67 -24.19
C VAL A 6 49.19 -22.28 -25.07
N GLY A 7 48.87 -21.93 -26.33
CA GLY A 7 49.80 -21.32 -27.28
C GLY A 7 50.07 -19.84 -26.98
N SER A 8 50.82 -19.18 -27.86
CA SER A 8 51.44 -17.85 -27.73
C SER A 8 50.51 -16.65 -27.44
N MET A 9 49.20 -16.83 -27.29
CA MET A 9 48.21 -15.75 -27.03
C MET A 9 47.88 -15.54 -25.54
N TYR A 10 48.47 -16.32 -24.64
CA TYR A 10 48.18 -16.27 -23.20
C TYR A 10 48.67 -14.99 -22.50
N PHE A 11 49.75 -14.38 -23.01
CA PHE A 11 50.33 -13.16 -22.43
C PHE A 11 49.40 -11.94 -22.50
N ASP A 12 48.60 -11.84 -23.55
CA ASP A 12 47.62 -10.74 -23.68
C ASP A 12 46.51 -10.88 -22.64
N GLN A 13 46.17 -12.10 -22.22
CA GLN A 13 45.13 -12.37 -21.23
C GLN A 13 45.55 -11.90 -19.84
N ILE A 14 46.81 -12.13 -19.45
CA ILE A 14 47.37 -11.66 -18.17
C ILE A 14 47.36 -10.12 -18.07
N ASN A 15 47.83 -9.45 -19.12
CA ASN A 15 47.81 -7.98 -19.17
C ASN A 15 46.37 -7.43 -19.22
N THR A 16 45.44 -8.19 -19.81
CA THR A 16 44.01 -7.84 -19.83
C THR A 16 43.39 -7.97 -18.44
N CYS A 17 43.67 -9.04 -17.69
CA CYS A 17 43.20 -9.18 -16.30
C CYS A 17 43.64 -7.98 -15.45
N ALA A 18 44.91 -7.58 -15.55
CA ALA A 18 45.43 -6.42 -14.82
C ALA A 18 44.76 -5.09 -15.23
N LYS A 19 44.45 -4.88 -16.52
CA LYS A 19 43.73 -3.69 -17.00
C LYS A 19 42.26 -3.64 -16.55
N LEU A 20 41.64 -4.80 -16.37
CA LEU A 20 40.24 -4.94 -15.99
C LEU A 20 40.03 -5.08 -14.47
N GLY A 21 41.11 -5.02 -13.66
CA GLY A 21 41.00 -5.20 -12.21
C GLY A 21 40.64 -6.62 -11.79
N ILE A 22 40.83 -7.61 -12.67
CA ILE A 22 40.48 -9.02 -12.41
C ILE A 22 41.65 -9.69 -11.67
N ASN A 23 41.35 -10.28 -10.50
CA ASN A 23 42.28 -11.12 -9.75
C ASN A 23 42.71 -12.34 -10.57
N TYR A 24 43.98 -12.41 -10.98
CA TYR A 24 44.52 -13.57 -11.68
C TYR A 24 45.16 -14.53 -10.67
N SER A 25 44.61 -15.74 -10.57
CA SER A 25 45.07 -16.78 -9.65
C SER A 25 45.51 -18.04 -10.42
N GLU A 26 46.51 -18.74 -9.90
CA GLU A 26 47.01 -19.98 -10.46
C GLU A 26 47.05 -21.12 -9.43
N LEU A 27 46.63 -22.29 -9.89
CA LEU A 27 46.65 -23.53 -9.14
C LEU A 27 47.51 -24.56 -9.88
N MET A 28 48.75 -24.76 -9.42
CA MET A 28 49.71 -25.65 -10.07
C MET A 28 49.69 -27.05 -9.44
N PRO A 29 49.58 -28.15 -10.21
CA PRO A 29 49.66 -29.49 -9.63
C PRO A 29 51.01 -29.75 -8.94
N ALA A 30 50.99 -30.52 -7.85
CA ALA A 30 52.22 -30.90 -7.15
C ALA A 30 53.20 -31.65 -8.07
N GLY A 31 54.47 -31.24 -8.05
CA GLY A 31 55.53 -31.82 -8.88
C GLY A 31 55.64 -31.26 -10.30
N TYR A 32 54.79 -30.30 -10.67
CA TYR A 32 54.88 -29.59 -11.95
C TYR A 32 55.60 -28.25 -11.77
N SER A 33 56.25 -27.81 -12.84
CA SER A 33 56.89 -26.50 -12.93
C SER A 33 56.82 -25.99 -14.36
N TYR A 34 56.93 -24.68 -14.52
CA TYR A 34 57.08 -24.08 -15.84
C TYR A 34 58.35 -24.56 -16.54
N ILE A 35 58.20 -24.93 -17.82
CA ILE A 35 59.33 -25.31 -18.68
C ILE A 35 60.24 -24.11 -18.93
N ASP A 36 59.65 -22.91 -19.07
CA ASP A 36 60.37 -21.64 -19.19
C ASP A 36 60.32 -20.87 -17.85
N PRO A 37 61.46 -20.70 -17.14
CA PRO A 37 61.51 -19.95 -15.89
C PRO A 37 61.15 -18.47 -16.03
N SER A 38 61.44 -17.86 -17.18
CA SER A 38 61.11 -16.45 -17.43
C SER A 38 59.61 -16.24 -17.55
N TYR A 39 58.90 -17.25 -18.05
CA TYR A 39 57.45 -17.29 -18.11
C TYR A 39 56.84 -17.43 -16.71
N GLY A 40 57.33 -18.38 -15.90
CA GLY A 40 56.87 -18.54 -14.52
C GLY A 40 57.01 -17.26 -13.69
N GLN A 41 58.11 -16.54 -13.85
CA GLN A 41 58.32 -15.26 -13.16
C GLN A 41 57.32 -14.17 -13.59
N GLN A 42 56.88 -14.18 -14.85
CA GLN A 42 55.86 -13.25 -15.34
C GLN A 42 54.49 -13.57 -14.77
N VAL A 43 54.14 -14.85 -14.68
CA VAL A 43 52.89 -15.29 -14.05
C VAL A 43 52.88 -14.91 -12.56
N ASP A 44 53.99 -15.14 -11.84
CA ASP A 44 54.14 -14.70 -10.45
C ASP A 44 53.95 -13.18 -10.28
N ASN A 45 54.48 -12.38 -11.20
CA ASN A 45 54.33 -10.93 -11.17
C ASN A 45 52.88 -10.51 -11.41
N ALA A 46 52.17 -11.19 -12.31
CA ALA A 46 50.77 -10.93 -12.61
C ALA A 46 49.83 -11.26 -11.45
N ILE A 47 50.04 -12.41 -10.80
CA ILE A 47 49.29 -12.81 -9.61
C ILE A 47 49.47 -11.74 -8.52
N LYS A 48 50.71 -11.30 -8.28
CA LYS A 48 51.00 -10.25 -7.29
C LYS A 48 50.39 -8.89 -7.66
N SER A 49 50.43 -8.50 -8.93
CA SER A 49 49.90 -7.19 -9.36
C SER A 49 48.37 -7.12 -9.34
N THR A 50 47.70 -8.27 -9.43
CA THR A 50 46.24 -8.35 -9.44
C THR A 50 45.64 -8.73 -8.09
N GLY A 51 46.46 -9.13 -7.11
CA GLY A 51 45.99 -9.56 -5.79
C GLY A 51 45.55 -11.03 -5.73
N GLY A 52 45.79 -11.82 -6.78
CA GLY A 52 45.34 -13.21 -6.87
C GLY A 52 46.14 -14.21 -6.03
N LEU A 53 45.71 -15.47 -6.07
CA LEU A 53 46.28 -16.60 -5.34
C LEU A 53 47.24 -17.40 -6.22
N ASN A 54 48.48 -17.64 -5.75
CA ASN A 54 49.35 -18.67 -6.31
C ASN A 54 49.43 -19.84 -5.31
N LEU A 55 49.03 -21.04 -5.73
CA LEU A 55 49.01 -22.20 -4.85
C LEU A 55 49.36 -23.50 -5.57
N THR A 56 50.17 -24.36 -4.94
CA THR A 56 50.38 -25.74 -5.40
C THR A 56 49.27 -26.64 -4.88
N TYR A 57 48.60 -27.39 -5.77
CA TYR A 57 47.49 -28.27 -5.42
C TYR A 57 47.95 -29.42 -4.52
N GLY A 58 47.31 -29.57 -3.36
CA GLY A 58 47.62 -30.51 -2.30
C GLY A 58 46.55 -30.49 -1.21
N THR A 59 46.88 -30.99 -0.02
CA THR A 59 45.95 -31.02 1.12
C THR A 59 45.60 -29.59 1.58
N ASN A 60 44.32 -29.26 1.69
CA ASN A 60 43.76 -27.93 2.06
C ASN A 60 43.79 -26.84 0.96
N SER A 61 44.12 -27.19 -0.29
CA SER A 61 44.02 -26.25 -1.42
C SER A 61 42.59 -25.74 -1.62
N GLU A 62 41.59 -26.58 -1.42
CA GLU A 62 40.17 -26.25 -1.56
C GLU A 62 39.75 -25.11 -0.64
N SER A 63 40.06 -25.21 0.66
CA SER A 63 39.76 -24.15 1.63
C SER A 63 40.50 -22.85 1.33
N SER A 64 41.73 -22.94 0.84
CA SER A 64 42.52 -21.74 0.48
C SER A 64 41.96 -21.04 -0.76
N VAL A 65 41.54 -21.81 -1.77
CA VAL A 65 40.85 -21.29 -2.96
C VAL A 65 39.51 -20.69 -2.58
N TYR A 66 38.70 -21.40 -1.79
CA TYR A 66 37.40 -20.91 -1.33
C TYR A 66 37.53 -19.60 -0.55
N ASN A 67 38.41 -19.53 0.46
CA ASN A 67 38.62 -18.32 1.25
C ASN A 67 39.17 -17.17 0.41
N HIS A 68 40.01 -17.45 -0.59
CA HIS A 68 40.52 -16.45 -1.51
C HIS A 68 39.42 -15.88 -2.40
N ILE A 69 38.52 -16.72 -2.92
CA ILE A 69 37.35 -16.28 -3.69
C ILE A 69 36.46 -15.42 -2.78
N VAL A 70 36.02 -15.95 -1.64
CA VAL A 70 35.11 -15.25 -0.72
C VAL A 70 35.70 -13.92 -0.23
N GLY A 71 37.01 -13.86 0.05
CA GLY A 71 37.66 -12.64 0.51
C GLY A 71 37.90 -11.57 -0.55
N ASN A 72 37.68 -11.88 -1.84
CA ASN A 72 37.89 -10.95 -2.95
C ASN A 72 36.63 -10.71 -3.80
N VAL A 73 35.51 -11.36 -3.49
CA VAL A 73 34.21 -11.06 -4.10
C VAL A 73 33.71 -9.75 -3.50
N ALA A 74 33.15 -8.86 -4.34
CA ALA A 74 32.52 -7.63 -3.85
C ALA A 74 31.42 -7.95 -2.82
N PRO A 75 31.18 -7.08 -1.82
CA PRO A 75 30.08 -7.28 -0.90
C PRO A 75 28.77 -7.47 -1.68
N PRO A 76 27.90 -8.40 -1.24
CA PRO A 76 26.63 -8.63 -1.89
C PRO A 76 25.81 -7.34 -1.98
N HIS A 77 25.27 -7.05 -3.17
CA HIS A 77 24.38 -5.92 -3.38
C HIS A 77 22.99 -6.28 -2.84
N VAL A 78 22.58 -5.58 -1.78
CA VAL A 78 21.30 -5.82 -1.07
C VAL A 78 20.48 -4.54 -0.90
N GLU A 79 21.04 -3.38 -1.19
CA GLU A 79 20.36 -2.08 -1.09
C GLU A 79 19.94 -1.62 -2.49
N PHE A 80 18.64 -1.43 -2.73
CA PHE A 80 18.12 -1.03 -4.03
C PHE A 80 17.20 0.18 -3.89
N LYS A 81 17.08 0.98 -4.96
CA LYS A 81 16.04 2.00 -5.04
C LYS A 81 14.82 1.42 -5.72
N ALA A 82 13.65 1.52 -5.10
CA ALA A 82 12.37 1.16 -5.69
C ALA A 82 11.46 2.39 -5.77
N VAL A 83 10.49 2.34 -6.68
CA VAL A 83 9.46 3.38 -6.80
C VAL A 83 8.13 2.73 -6.45
N LEU A 84 7.51 3.23 -5.39
CA LEU A 84 6.25 2.77 -4.83
C LEU A 84 5.17 3.86 -4.99
N PRO A 85 3.86 3.51 -4.89
CA PRO A 85 2.78 4.50 -4.90
C PRO A 85 2.99 5.60 -3.85
N THR A 86 3.53 5.23 -2.70
CA THR A 86 3.79 6.10 -1.54
C THR A 86 5.04 6.97 -1.68
N GLY A 87 6.04 6.54 -2.47
CA GLY A 87 7.33 7.21 -2.46
C GLY A 87 8.42 6.57 -3.30
N TRP A 88 9.57 7.25 -3.32
CA TRP A 88 10.83 6.65 -3.74
C TRP A 88 11.55 6.18 -2.50
N GLU A 89 11.86 4.90 -2.44
CA GLU A 89 12.40 4.28 -1.23
C GLU A 89 13.68 3.52 -1.54
N THR A 90 14.52 3.43 -0.51
CA THR A 90 15.66 2.53 -0.51
C THR A 90 15.25 1.28 0.24
N ILE A 91 15.07 0.19 -0.49
CA ILE A 91 14.75 -1.13 0.07
C ILE A 91 16.03 -1.89 0.37
N ASN A 92 16.04 -2.62 1.48
CA ASN A 92 17.20 -3.35 1.97
C ASN A 92 16.84 -4.82 2.10
N LEU A 93 17.25 -5.61 1.11
CA LEU A 93 17.00 -7.04 1.12
C LEU A 93 17.81 -7.72 2.23
N VAL A 94 17.26 -8.77 2.84
CA VAL A 94 17.95 -9.54 3.87
C VAL A 94 19.10 -10.38 3.30
N ASN A 95 19.08 -10.64 1.99
CA ASN A 95 20.11 -11.36 1.27
C ASN A 95 20.23 -10.87 -0.19
N VAL A 96 21.18 -11.42 -0.93
CA VAL A 96 21.26 -11.19 -2.39
C VAL A 96 20.02 -11.70 -3.09
N LEU A 97 19.63 -11.00 -4.16
CA LEU A 97 18.62 -11.46 -5.09
C LEU A 97 19.13 -12.72 -5.83
N ASP A 98 18.65 -13.90 -5.41
CA ASP A 98 19.03 -15.22 -5.94
C ASP A 98 17.80 -16.15 -5.96
N PRO A 99 17.48 -16.82 -7.08
CA PRO A 99 16.29 -17.68 -7.18
C PRO A 99 16.34 -18.92 -6.29
N ASN A 100 17.48 -19.24 -5.66
CA ASN A 100 17.68 -20.49 -4.94
C ASN A 100 17.84 -20.33 -3.43
N ASN A 101 17.94 -19.10 -2.92
CA ASN A 101 18.22 -18.88 -1.50
C ASN A 101 16.96 -18.79 -0.63
N GLY A 102 15.78 -18.58 -1.25
CA GLY A 102 14.51 -18.43 -0.54
C GLY A 102 14.49 -17.27 0.43
N ALA A 103 15.26 -16.21 0.17
CA ALA A 103 15.28 -15.01 0.99
C ALA A 103 13.94 -14.28 0.94
N LYS A 104 13.52 -13.76 2.09
CA LYS A 104 12.30 -12.99 2.28
C LYS A 104 12.63 -11.83 3.20
N SER A 105 12.48 -10.61 2.73
CA SER A 105 12.84 -9.43 3.52
C SER A 105 11.69 -8.92 4.38
N ASP A 106 10.47 -9.35 4.09
CA ASP A 106 9.28 -9.14 4.91
C ASP A 106 8.75 -10.46 5.53
N ASN A 107 7.45 -10.51 5.84
CA ASN A 107 6.80 -11.65 6.49
C ASN A 107 5.69 -12.29 5.65
N ASP A 108 5.73 -12.12 4.34
CA ASP A 108 4.74 -12.67 3.42
C ASP A 108 5.20 -14.03 2.82
N ASP A 109 4.35 -14.66 1.98
CA ASP A 109 4.62 -15.98 1.42
C ASP A 109 5.46 -15.96 0.12
N LEU A 110 5.77 -14.81 -0.45
CA LEU A 110 6.71 -14.61 -1.56
C LEU A 110 8.16 -14.52 -1.09
N THR A 111 9.08 -14.68 -2.02
CA THR A 111 10.51 -14.45 -1.84
C THR A 111 10.93 -13.15 -2.50
N ASP A 112 12.05 -12.56 -2.05
CA ASP A 112 12.63 -11.35 -2.67
C ASP A 112 12.80 -11.52 -4.19
N TRP A 113 13.03 -12.76 -4.65
CA TRP A 113 13.15 -13.09 -6.07
C TRP A 113 11.83 -13.06 -6.82
N GLU A 114 10.75 -13.55 -6.20
CA GLU A 114 9.41 -13.62 -6.78
C GLU A 114 8.74 -12.25 -6.87
N GLU A 115 9.08 -11.35 -5.94
CA GLU A 115 8.56 -9.99 -5.86
C GLU A 115 9.28 -9.01 -6.79
N VAL A 116 10.46 -9.38 -7.30
CA VAL A 116 11.23 -8.58 -8.26
C VAL A 116 10.94 -9.02 -9.68
N ASP A 117 10.81 -8.06 -10.62
CA ASP A 117 10.62 -8.35 -12.05
C ASP A 117 11.94 -8.81 -12.69
N THR A 118 12.27 -10.08 -12.42
CA THR A 118 13.46 -10.79 -12.90
C THR A 118 13.25 -11.41 -14.28
N GLU A 119 12.01 -11.50 -14.76
CA GLU A 119 11.65 -12.19 -16.00
C GLU A 119 11.50 -11.27 -17.22
N SER A 120 11.32 -9.95 -17.04
CA SER A 120 11.23 -8.98 -18.15
C SER A 120 12.54 -8.81 -18.94
N GLY A 121 13.68 -9.23 -18.38
CA GLY A 121 15.01 -8.96 -18.92
C GLY A 121 15.46 -7.50 -18.77
N LEU A 122 14.76 -6.71 -17.93
CA LEU A 122 15.18 -5.37 -17.54
C LEU A 122 16.41 -5.38 -16.64
N ILE A 123 16.43 -6.29 -15.67
CA ILE A 123 17.58 -6.54 -14.81
C ILE A 123 18.59 -7.36 -15.62
N THR A 124 19.84 -6.91 -15.63
CA THR A 124 20.94 -7.62 -16.27
C THR A 124 22.09 -7.83 -15.29
N TRP A 125 23.07 -8.64 -15.67
CA TRP A 125 24.24 -8.94 -14.84
C TRP A 125 25.50 -8.64 -15.63
N ASP A 126 26.47 -8.00 -14.97
CA ASP A 126 27.79 -7.78 -15.56
C ASP A 126 28.63 -9.08 -15.54
N ASN A 127 29.86 -9.02 -16.08
CA ASN A 127 30.75 -10.18 -16.14
C ASN A 127 31.20 -10.68 -14.75
N ASP A 128 31.08 -9.85 -13.73
CA ASP A 128 31.43 -10.16 -12.35
C ASP A 128 30.21 -10.68 -11.56
N GLY A 129 29.04 -10.75 -12.22
CA GLY A 129 27.78 -11.21 -11.63
C GLY A 129 27.07 -10.15 -10.81
N ASN A 130 27.47 -8.87 -10.90
CA ASN A 130 26.75 -7.79 -10.22
C ASN A 130 25.50 -7.42 -11.00
N ILE A 131 24.42 -7.17 -10.26
CA ILE A 131 23.17 -6.67 -10.80
C ILE A 131 23.39 -5.30 -11.44
N GLN A 132 22.89 -5.14 -12.65
CA GLN A 132 22.79 -3.90 -13.40
C GLN A 132 21.31 -3.56 -13.54
N LEU A 133 20.90 -2.47 -12.90
CA LEU A 133 19.52 -2.03 -12.89
C LEU A 133 19.16 -1.24 -14.15
N PRO A 134 17.92 -1.35 -14.65
CA PRO A 134 17.42 -0.43 -15.66
C PRO A 134 17.26 0.98 -15.09
N THR A 135 17.23 1.97 -15.97
CA THR A 135 16.75 3.30 -15.57
C THR A 135 15.22 3.34 -15.54
N PHE A 136 14.65 4.30 -14.82
CA PHE A 136 13.22 4.61 -14.85
C PHE A 136 12.71 4.73 -16.30
N LYS A 137 13.50 5.36 -17.17
CA LYS A 137 13.19 5.47 -18.60
C LYS A 137 13.17 4.11 -19.31
N ASP A 138 14.13 3.23 -19.03
CA ASP A 138 14.13 1.89 -19.60
C ASP A 138 12.86 1.12 -19.21
N CYS A 139 12.41 1.23 -17.96
CA CYS A 139 11.18 0.59 -17.50
C CYS A 139 9.95 1.10 -18.27
N LEU A 140 9.80 2.42 -18.43
CA LEU A 140 8.71 3.00 -19.23
C LEU A 140 8.71 2.52 -20.69
N GLU A 141 9.89 2.41 -21.30
CA GLU A 141 10.00 2.07 -22.73
C GLU A 141 9.83 0.57 -23.00
N LYS A 142 10.28 -0.29 -22.08
CA LYS A 142 10.39 -1.75 -22.30
C LYS A 142 9.36 -2.58 -21.52
N ALA A 143 8.75 -2.01 -20.48
CA ALA A 143 7.83 -2.72 -19.58
C ALA A 143 6.52 -1.94 -19.31
N SER A 144 6.06 -1.14 -20.26
CA SER A 144 4.82 -0.32 -20.16
C SER A 144 3.53 -1.10 -19.88
N ASN A 145 3.56 -2.43 -19.94
CA ASN A 145 2.45 -3.30 -19.57
C ASN A 145 2.48 -3.78 -18.11
N LYS A 146 3.55 -3.53 -17.36
CA LYS A 146 3.68 -3.94 -15.95
C LYS A 146 2.94 -2.97 -15.01
N PHE A 147 2.41 -3.48 -13.91
CA PHE A 147 1.62 -2.70 -12.95
C PHE A 147 2.41 -1.57 -12.31
N TYR A 148 3.62 -1.82 -11.80
CA TYR A 148 4.48 -0.76 -11.26
C TYR A 148 4.74 0.36 -12.28
N VAL A 149 4.78 0.06 -13.58
CA VAL A 149 4.95 1.08 -14.61
C VAL A 149 3.69 1.92 -14.79
N ARG A 150 2.53 1.29 -14.96
CA ARG A 150 1.25 1.99 -15.21
C ARG A 150 0.72 2.73 -13.99
N ASN A 151 0.73 2.08 -12.83
CA ASN A 151 0.12 2.60 -11.61
C ASN A 151 1.06 3.56 -10.88
N VAL A 152 2.37 3.29 -10.94
CA VAL A 152 3.37 4.11 -10.24
C VAL A 152 4.12 5.02 -11.19
N LEU A 153 4.94 4.50 -12.11
CA LEU A 153 5.89 5.33 -12.86
C LEU A 153 5.19 6.38 -13.75
N GLU A 154 4.12 6.00 -14.47
CA GLU A 154 3.34 6.91 -15.30
C GLU A 154 2.64 7.99 -14.47
N THR A 155 2.11 7.63 -13.29
CA THR A 155 1.52 8.55 -12.32
C THR A 155 2.55 9.60 -11.87
N TYR A 156 3.75 9.18 -11.50
CA TYR A 156 4.83 10.10 -11.14
C TYR A 156 5.16 11.07 -12.27
N LEU A 157 5.26 10.60 -13.52
CA LEU A 157 5.52 11.48 -14.66
C LEU A 157 4.39 12.47 -14.93
N LYS A 158 3.13 12.04 -14.75
CA LYS A 158 1.94 12.87 -14.96
C LYS A 158 1.92 14.07 -14.01
N TYR A 159 2.34 13.88 -12.76
CA TYR A 159 2.27 14.92 -11.72
C TYR A 159 3.61 15.61 -11.44
N ALA A 160 4.74 15.02 -11.80
CA ALA A 160 6.05 15.63 -11.61
C ALA A 160 6.27 16.85 -12.53
N PRO A 161 6.80 17.97 -12.00
CA PRO A 161 7.23 19.09 -12.82
C PRO A 161 8.22 18.66 -13.92
N SER A 162 8.05 19.16 -15.14
CA SER A 162 8.92 18.82 -16.27
C SER A 162 10.40 19.17 -16.07
N THR A 163 10.70 20.09 -15.15
CA THR A 163 12.05 20.48 -14.76
C THR A 163 12.85 19.37 -14.07
N ILE A 164 12.18 18.41 -13.43
CA ILE A 164 12.83 17.31 -12.69
C ILE A 164 12.77 15.97 -13.44
N TRP A 165 12.07 15.90 -14.58
CA TRP A 165 12.00 14.68 -15.39
C TRP A 165 13.37 14.12 -15.76
N LYS A 166 14.34 14.99 -16.10
CA LYS A 166 15.70 14.53 -16.42
C LYS A 166 16.36 13.80 -15.26
N VAL A 167 16.03 14.14 -14.01
CA VAL A 167 16.59 13.48 -12.82
C VAL A 167 15.97 12.09 -12.69
N PHE A 168 14.64 12.00 -12.66
CA PHE A 168 13.96 10.72 -12.47
C PHE A 168 14.16 9.74 -13.61
N LEU A 169 14.06 10.19 -14.87
CA LEU A 169 14.21 9.33 -16.04
C LEU A 169 15.57 8.62 -16.10
N ASN A 170 16.62 9.20 -15.53
CA ASN A 170 17.96 8.61 -15.52
C ASN A 170 18.31 7.90 -14.20
N ALA A 171 17.38 7.83 -13.24
CA ALA A 171 17.62 7.11 -12.01
C ALA A 171 17.49 5.60 -12.24
N GLU A 172 18.46 4.84 -11.74
CA GLU A 172 18.39 3.39 -11.67
C GLU A 172 17.41 2.97 -10.58
N ILE A 173 16.52 2.03 -10.91
CA ILE A 173 15.47 1.53 -10.03
C ILE A 173 15.38 0.01 -10.14
N LEU A 174 14.94 -0.66 -9.09
CA LEU A 174 14.60 -2.07 -9.09
C LEU A 174 13.18 -2.24 -9.65
N PRO A 175 13.01 -2.93 -10.78
CA PRO A 175 11.70 -3.37 -11.27
C PRO A 175 11.09 -4.37 -10.29
N ILE A 176 9.82 -4.19 -9.94
CA ILE A 176 9.14 -5.00 -8.91
C ILE A 176 7.71 -5.34 -9.31
N HIS A 177 7.24 -6.48 -8.81
CA HIS A 177 5.83 -6.93 -8.81
C HIS A 177 5.13 -6.50 -7.51
N SER A 178 5.87 -6.46 -6.40
CA SER A 178 5.49 -5.94 -5.07
C SER A 178 6.75 -5.47 -4.33
N ASN A 179 6.61 -4.79 -3.20
CA ASN A 179 7.73 -4.30 -2.38
C ASN A 179 8.30 -5.43 -1.51
N PRO A 180 9.54 -5.92 -1.75
CA PRO A 180 10.07 -7.07 -1.02
C PRO A 180 10.26 -6.89 0.49
N CYS A 181 10.12 -5.65 0.97
CA CYS A 181 10.29 -5.27 2.36
C CYS A 181 8.96 -4.89 3.03
N ASP A 182 7.83 -5.07 2.36
CA ASP A 182 6.50 -4.73 2.87
C ASP A 182 5.46 -5.73 2.36
N ALA A 183 4.88 -6.51 3.28
CA ALA A 183 4.04 -7.65 2.95
C ALA A 183 2.67 -7.30 2.34
N ASP A 184 2.31 -6.02 2.33
CA ASP A 184 1.08 -5.44 1.79
C ASP A 184 1.45 -4.10 1.15
N THR A 185 1.90 -4.17 -0.10
CA THR A 185 2.65 -3.09 -0.76
C THR A 185 1.86 -1.80 -0.90
N ASP A 186 0.56 -1.89 -1.13
CA ASP A 186 -0.30 -0.72 -1.23
C ASP A 186 -1.08 -0.42 0.05
N GLY A 187 -1.19 -1.35 1.00
CA GLY A 187 -1.82 -1.15 2.30
C GLY A 187 -3.34 -1.26 2.25
N ASP A 188 -3.90 -2.11 1.39
CA ASP A 188 -5.34 -2.41 1.29
C ASP A 188 -5.79 -3.52 2.29
N GLY A 189 -4.83 -4.24 2.86
CA GLY A 189 -5.02 -5.31 3.82
C GLY A 189 -5.11 -6.71 3.20
N LEU A 190 -4.84 -6.89 1.91
CA LEU A 190 -4.40 -8.12 1.27
C LEU A 190 -2.88 -8.19 1.30
N LEU A 191 -2.33 -9.37 1.56
CA LEU A 191 -0.88 -9.57 1.44
C LEU A 191 -0.51 -9.74 -0.03
N ASP A 192 0.71 -9.35 -0.43
CA ASP A 192 1.13 -9.37 -1.83
C ASP A 192 1.00 -10.78 -2.48
N HIS A 193 1.30 -11.85 -1.73
CA HIS A 193 1.06 -13.23 -2.18
C HIS A 193 -0.42 -13.59 -2.42
N GLU A 194 -1.38 -12.90 -1.79
CA GLU A 194 -2.82 -13.12 -1.99
C GLU A 194 -3.29 -12.47 -3.30
N GLU A 195 -2.59 -11.43 -3.75
CA GLU A 195 -2.88 -10.70 -4.98
C GLU A 195 -2.26 -11.33 -6.22
N VAL A 196 -1.33 -12.29 -6.05
CA VAL A 196 -0.57 -12.89 -7.14
C VAL A 196 -0.67 -14.41 -7.14
N ILE A 197 -0.97 -14.98 -8.31
CA ILE A 197 -1.00 -16.42 -8.54
C ILE A 197 0.10 -16.79 -9.55
N TYR A 198 1.08 -17.56 -9.11
CA TYR A 198 2.11 -18.14 -9.97
C TYR A 198 1.61 -19.45 -10.58
N THR A 199 1.49 -19.49 -11.91
CA THR A 199 1.04 -20.69 -12.64
C THR A 199 2.13 -21.23 -13.55
N GLY A 200 2.33 -22.56 -13.58
CA GLY A 200 3.31 -23.21 -14.45
C GLY A 200 4.61 -23.63 -13.73
N TYR A 201 5.20 -24.75 -14.17
CA TYR A 201 6.34 -25.38 -13.49
C TYR A 201 7.72 -24.99 -14.04
N THR A 202 7.79 -24.52 -15.29
CA THR A 202 9.06 -24.25 -15.99
C THR A 202 9.18 -22.84 -16.53
N ASP A 203 8.06 -22.11 -16.59
CA ASP A 203 7.94 -20.72 -17.02
C ASP A 203 6.72 -20.14 -16.29
N PRO A 204 6.91 -19.53 -15.11
CA PRO A 204 5.79 -19.07 -14.30
C PRO A 204 5.06 -17.91 -15.00
N LEU A 205 3.82 -18.17 -15.37
CA LEU A 205 2.84 -17.14 -15.73
C LEU A 205 2.32 -16.54 -14.43
N ILE A 206 2.64 -15.26 -14.23
CA ILE A 206 2.13 -14.44 -13.13
C ILE A 206 0.74 -13.95 -13.50
N LEU A 207 -0.28 -14.36 -12.72
CA LEU A 207 -1.64 -13.87 -12.81
C LEU A 207 -1.94 -12.99 -11.59
N TYR A 208 -2.37 -11.77 -11.84
CA TYR A 208 -2.75 -10.84 -10.79
C TYR A 208 -4.26 -10.95 -10.50
N VAL A 209 -4.61 -11.16 -9.24
CA VAL A 209 -5.97 -11.15 -8.70
C VAL A 209 -6.43 -9.71 -8.46
N SER A 210 -5.52 -8.86 -8.01
CA SER A 210 -5.59 -7.40 -7.86
C SER A 210 -4.20 -6.82 -8.10
N SER A 211 -4.04 -5.50 -8.05
CA SER A 211 -2.78 -4.80 -8.25
C SER A 211 -2.12 -4.48 -6.90
N PRO A 212 -0.92 -5.02 -6.61
CA PRO A 212 -0.16 -4.70 -5.38
C PRO A 212 0.30 -3.24 -5.23
N PHE A 213 -0.01 -2.40 -6.22
CA PHE A 213 0.32 -0.98 -6.24
C PHE A 213 -0.92 -0.08 -6.25
N SER A 214 -2.12 -0.63 -6.04
CA SER A 214 -3.37 0.12 -6.11
C SER A 214 -4.45 -0.55 -5.26
N LYS A 215 -4.74 0.06 -4.11
CA LYS A 215 -5.77 -0.39 -3.16
C LYS A 215 -7.17 -0.63 -3.74
N ASP A 216 -7.41 -0.04 -4.91
CA ASP A 216 -8.63 -0.08 -5.71
C ASP A 216 -8.15 -0.24 -7.16
N SER A 217 -8.17 -1.46 -7.66
CA SER A 217 -7.52 -1.84 -8.92
C SER A 217 -8.24 -1.32 -10.16
N ASP A 218 -9.56 -1.15 -10.10
CA ASP A 218 -10.37 -0.70 -11.22
C ASP A 218 -10.92 0.73 -11.08
N GLY A 219 -10.74 1.34 -9.92
CA GLY A 219 -11.09 2.72 -9.61
C GLY A 219 -12.57 2.93 -9.31
N ASP A 220 -13.27 1.93 -8.79
CA ASP A 220 -14.70 2.00 -8.47
C ASP A 220 -15.00 2.48 -7.04
N ASP A 221 -14.00 2.90 -6.27
CA ASP A 221 -14.07 3.30 -4.85
C ASP A 221 -14.31 2.15 -3.86
N ILE A 222 -14.24 0.88 -4.27
CA ILE A 222 -14.17 -0.30 -3.41
C ILE A 222 -12.72 -0.76 -3.30
N TYR A 223 -12.30 -1.12 -2.09
CA TYR A 223 -10.95 -1.66 -1.89
C TYR A 223 -10.89 -3.13 -2.32
N ASP A 224 -9.79 -3.56 -2.93
CA ASP A 224 -9.66 -4.88 -3.55
C ASP A 224 -9.95 -6.02 -2.58
N LYS A 225 -9.50 -5.91 -1.32
CA LYS A 225 -9.87 -6.82 -0.22
C LYS A 225 -11.39 -7.10 -0.09
N TYR A 226 -12.22 -6.09 -0.37
CA TYR A 226 -13.66 -6.14 -0.21
C TYR A 226 -14.40 -6.31 -1.54
N ASP A 227 -13.69 -6.18 -2.66
CA ASP A 227 -14.21 -6.35 -3.99
C ASP A 227 -14.21 -7.83 -4.41
N LEU A 228 -15.34 -8.28 -4.97
CA LEU A 228 -15.48 -9.62 -5.52
C LEU A 228 -14.93 -9.73 -6.93
N GLU A 229 -14.85 -8.61 -7.67
CA GLU A 229 -14.36 -8.54 -9.03
C GLU A 229 -13.38 -7.35 -9.22
N PRO A 230 -12.17 -7.35 -8.61
CA PRO A 230 -11.22 -6.20 -8.57
C PRO A 230 -10.76 -5.61 -9.91
N TRP A 231 -11.18 -6.20 -11.04
CA TRP A 231 -10.85 -5.74 -12.39
C TRP A 231 -12.08 -5.25 -13.15
N ILE A 232 -13.25 -5.17 -12.50
CA ILE A 232 -14.56 -4.89 -13.10
C ILE A 232 -15.35 -3.95 -12.21
N VAL A 233 -15.48 -2.69 -12.64
CA VAL A 233 -16.22 -1.63 -11.92
C VAL A 233 -17.61 -2.10 -11.46
N ASN A 234 -17.85 -2.05 -10.15
CA ASN A 234 -19.07 -2.45 -9.46
C ASN A 234 -19.91 -1.24 -8.98
N GLU A 235 -21.10 -1.53 -8.41
CA GLU A 235 -21.89 -0.51 -7.70
C GLU A 235 -21.27 -0.28 -6.32
N SER A 236 -20.75 0.93 -6.08
CA SER A 236 -20.06 1.33 -4.87
C SER A 236 -20.75 2.48 -4.14
N TYR A 237 -20.21 2.83 -2.98
CA TYR A 237 -20.66 3.94 -2.16
C TYR A 237 -20.41 5.29 -2.85
N ASP A 238 -21.48 5.94 -3.29
CA ASP A 238 -21.42 7.23 -3.98
C ASP A 238 -21.16 8.38 -2.99
N ARG A 239 -19.87 8.63 -2.72
CA ARG A 239 -19.42 9.72 -1.85
C ARG A 239 -19.84 11.10 -2.37
N ASN A 240 -20.00 11.28 -3.69
CA ASN A 240 -20.47 12.56 -4.25
C ASN A 240 -21.95 12.80 -3.94
N ALA A 241 -22.80 11.77 -4.03
CA ALA A 241 -24.20 11.87 -3.61
C ALA A 241 -24.33 12.17 -2.12
N VAL A 242 -23.43 11.62 -1.30
CA VAL A 242 -23.33 11.92 0.15
C VAL A 242 -23.00 13.39 0.36
N TYR A 243 -22.01 13.91 -0.36
CA TYR A 243 -21.64 15.33 -0.32
C TYR A 243 -22.81 16.25 -0.67
N ASP A 244 -23.50 15.97 -1.77
CA ASP A 244 -24.67 16.74 -2.21
C ASP A 244 -25.80 16.68 -1.17
N TYR A 245 -25.98 15.53 -0.53
CA TYR A 245 -26.95 15.35 0.55
C TYR A 245 -26.58 16.18 1.78
N MET A 246 -25.34 16.05 2.29
CA MET A 246 -24.84 16.80 3.44
C MET A 246 -25.00 18.31 3.23
N LYS A 247 -24.59 18.79 2.06
CA LYS A 247 -24.65 20.21 1.70
C LYS A 247 -26.09 20.73 1.69
N LYS A 248 -27.03 19.91 1.24
CA LYS A 248 -28.44 20.29 1.11
C LYS A 248 -29.19 20.24 2.44
N TRP A 249 -28.84 19.33 3.34
CA TRP A 249 -29.68 19.00 4.50
C TRP A 249 -29.06 19.23 5.87
N SER A 250 -27.78 19.62 5.95
CA SER A 250 -27.09 19.93 7.22
C SER A 250 -27.73 21.05 8.04
N GLY A 251 -28.56 21.89 7.40
CA GLY A 251 -29.33 22.96 8.05
C GLY A 251 -28.49 24.05 8.72
N ASP A 252 -27.22 24.22 8.31
CA ASP A 252 -26.41 25.36 8.74
C ASP A 252 -26.95 26.64 8.08
N TYR A 253 -27.77 27.34 8.86
CA TYR A 253 -28.52 28.52 8.46
C TYR A 253 -27.65 29.61 7.84
N ASP A 254 -26.44 29.79 8.39
CA ASP A 254 -25.56 30.90 8.04
C ASP A 254 -24.78 30.64 6.74
N THR A 255 -24.66 29.37 6.29
CA THR A 255 -23.78 28.98 5.17
C THR A 255 -24.52 28.32 4.00
N VAL A 256 -25.52 27.48 4.24
CA VAL A 256 -26.22 26.69 3.19
C VAL A 256 -27.75 26.83 3.20
N GLY A 257 -28.33 27.44 4.25
CA GLY A 257 -29.74 27.80 4.35
C GLY A 257 -30.59 26.82 5.18
N GLU A 258 -31.88 27.17 5.36
CA GLU A 258 -32.84 26.57 6.32
C GLU A 258 -33.20 25.09 6.14
N LYS A 259 -32.63 24.37 5.17
CA LYS A 259 -33.03 22.98 4.90
C LYS A 259 -32.39 22.04 5.90
N TYR A 260 -33.18 21.69 6.92
CA TYR A 260 -32.85 20.74 7.97
C TYR A 260 -33.78 19.53 7.83
N ASN A 261 -33.24 18.39 7.41
CA ASN A 261 -34.00 17.17 7.11
C ASN A 261 -35.15 17.38 6.08
N TYR A 262 -35.80 16.31 5.64
CA TYR A 262 -36.92 16.39 4.69
C TYR A 262 -38.06 15.44 5.06
N SER A 263 -39.24 15.61 4.44
CA SER A 263 -40.49 14.96 4.88
C SER A 263 -40.46 13.43 4.95
N GLU A 264 -39.51 12.78 4.27
CA GLU A 264 -39.33 11.33 4.34
C GLU A 264 -38.49 10.92 5.56
N TYR A 265 -37.55 11.76 6.00
CA TYR A 265 -36.72 11.56 7.19
C TYR A 265 -36.89 12.75 8.14
N PRO A 266 -37.92 12.76 8.99
CA PRO A 266 -38.15 13.83 9.97
C PRO A 266 -36.99 13.97 10.97
N ASN A 267 -36.86 15.18 11.54
CA ASN A 267 -35.97 15.47 12.65
C ASN A 267 -36.37 14.67 13.89
N PHE A 268 -35.45 13.87 14.42
CA PHE A 268 -35.73 13.04 15.59
C PHE A 268 -35.97 13.86 16.86
N SER A 269 -35.40 15.05 16.93
CA SER A 269 -35.63 16.00 18.02
C SER A 269 -37.09 16.48 18.05
N GLU A 270 -37.83 16.38 16.94
CA GLU A 270 -39.26 16.71 16.84
C GLU A 270 -40.15 15.50 17.11
N LEU A 271 -39.61 14.28 16.97
CA LEU A 271 -40.33 13.03 17.20
C LEU A 271 -40.26 12.56 18.67
N SER A 272 -39.21 12.93 19.40
CA SER A 272 -39.01 12.53 20.79
C SER A 272 -38.02 13.42 21.53
N ASP A 273 -38.42 13.93 22.70
CA ASP A 273 -37.57 14.74 23.60
C ASP A 273 -36.32 13.98 24.12
N LYS A 274 -36.25 12.67 23.91
CA LYS A 274 -35.12 11.81 24.34
C LYS A 274 -34.13 11.51 23.22
N MET A 275 -34.31 12.08 22.04
CA MET A 275 -33.53 11.75 20.85
C MET A 275 -32.82 12.96 20.27
N THR A 276 -31.61 12.71 19.79
CA THR A 276 -30.80 13.66 19.04
C THR A 276 -30.72 13.20 17.60
N ASP A 277 -30.50 14.15 16.70
CA ASP A 277 -30.64 13.92 15.27
C ASP A 277 -29.31 13.62 14.55
N CYS A 278 -28.19 13.61 15.28
CA CYS A 278 -26.86 13.34 14.71
C CYS A 278 -26.78 12.00 13.96
N THR A 279 -27.15 10.89 14.62
CA THR A 279 -27.10 9.56 14.02
C THR A 279 -28.11 9.39 12.89
N ASN A 280 -29.27 10.04 13.02
CA ASN A 280 -30.29 10.04 11.98
C ASN A 280 -29.76 10.71 10.70
N PHE A 281 -29.13 11.88 10.83
CA PHE A 281 -28.52 12.58 9.70
C PHE A 281 -27.37 11.79 9.07
N ALA A 282 -26.46 11.24 9.89
CA ALA A 282 -25.37 10.40 9.37
C ALA A 282 -25.94 9.19 8.60
N SER A 283 -26.97 8.53 9.14
CA SER A 283 -27.61 7.39 8.47
C SER A 283 -28.30 7.78 7.16
N GLN A 284 -28.96 8.93 7.11
CA GLN A 284 -29.53 9.47 5.88
C GLN A 284 -28.46 9.76 4.82
N CYS A 285 -27.31 10.31 5.22
CA CYS A 285 -26.20 10.56 4.32
C CYS A 285 -25.65 9.26 3.73
N LEU A 286 -25.53 8.19 4.54
CA LEU A 286 -25.13 6.87 4.07
C LEU A 286 -26.12 6.30 3.04
N CYS A 287 -27.43 6.37 3.31
CA CYS A 287 -28.45 5.98 2.34
C CYS A 287 -28.38 6.80 1.03
N ALA A 288 -28.07 8.08 1.11
CA ALA A 288 -27.91 8.92 -0.06
C ALA A 288 -26.73 8.47 -0.95
N GLY A 289 -25.68 7.92 -0.34
CA GLY A 289 -24.56 7.29 -1.04
C GLY A 289 -24.83 5.86 -1.52
N GLY A 290 -26.05 5.36 -1.40
CA GLY A 290 -26.46 4.08 -1.99
C GLY A 290 -26.61 2.91 -1.02
N PHE A 291 -26.18 3.04 0.25
CA PHE A 291 -26.38 2.01 1.28
C PHE A 291 -27.85 1.63 1.40
N LYS A 292 -28.15 0.34 1.25
CA LYS A 292 -29.50 -0.19 1.39
C LYS A 292 -29.80 -0.47 2.86
N MET A 293 -30.99 -0.07 3.31
CA MET A 293 -31.47 -0.46 4.64
C MET A 293 -31.74 -1.96 4.71
N ASN A 294 -31.58 -2.53 5.91
CA ASN A 294 -31.90 -3.92 6.19
C ASN A 294 -32.56 -4.05 7.59
N ASN A 295 -32.78 -5.28 8.06
CA ASN A 295 -33.47 -5.49 9.34
C ASN A 295 -32.71 -4.96 10.56
N ASP A 296 -31.38 -4.85 10.46
CA ASP A 296 -30.50 -4.45 11.54
C ASP A 296 -30.15 -2.96 11.49
N TRP A 297 -30.31 -2.29 10.35
CA TRP A 297 -30.17 -0.84 10.15
C TRP A 297 -31.27 -0.28 9.23
N TYR A 298 -32.31 0.33 9.81
CA TYR A 298 -33.42 0.92 9.05
C TYR A 298 -34.09 2.12 9.71
N PHE A 299 -34.77 2.91 8.87
CA PHE A 299 -35.82 3.86 9.22
C PHE A 299 -36.95 3.81 8.19
N GLY A 300 -38.21 3.84 8.62
CA GLY A 300 -39.33 3.85 7.69
C GLY A 300 -40.67 4.19 8.32
N LYS A 301 -41.68 4.40 7.47
CA LYS A 301 -43.06 4.63 7.90
C LYS A 301 -43.70 3.32 8.39
N ALA A 302 -44.49 3.40 9.45
CA ALA A 302 -45.26 2.26 9.94
C ALA A 302 -46.42 1.95 8.96
N GLU A 303 -46.35 0.83 8.23
CA GLU A 303 -47.47 0.39 7.39
C GLU A 303 -48.45 -0.53 8.14
N GLY A 304 -49.68 -0.05 8.38
CA GLY A 304 -50.79 -0.85 8.93
C GLY A 304 -50.80 -1.06 10.45
N LEU A 305 -51.96 -1.42 11.02
CA LEU A 305 -52.23 -1.47 12.47
C LEU A 305 -51.23 -2.36 13.27
N ALA A 306 -50.66 -3.39 12.64
CA ALA A 306 -49.69 -4.28 13.27
C ALA A 306 -48.28 -3.69 13.39
N SER A 307 -47.83 -2.86 12.44
CA SER A 307 -46.53 -2.16 12.52
C SER A 307 -46.59 -0.99 13.51
N HIS A 308 -47.75 -0.34 13.63
CA HIS A 308 -48.00 0.69 14.65
C HIS A 308 -47.91 0.11 16.06
N ILE A 309 -48.40 -1.12 16.25
CA ILE A 309 -48.25 -1.87 17.50
C ILE A 309 -46.78 -2.28 17.70
N HIS A 310 -46.06 -2.66 16.64
CA HIS A 310 -44.65 -2.99 16.74
C HIS A 310 -43.80 -1.78 17.15
N GLY A 311 -44.03 -0.57 16.62
CA GLY A 311 -43.38 0.68 17.04
C GLY A 311 -43.69 1.10 18.49
N LEU A 312 -44.82 0.65 19.03
CA LEU A 312 -45.22 0.83 20.45
C LEU A 312 -44.49 -0.12 21.42
N PHE A 313 -44.01 -1.27 20.94
CA PHE A 313 -43.36 -2.32 21.75
C PHE A 313 -41.87 -2.55 21.41
N SER A 314 -41.39 -2.12 20.24
CA SER A 314 -39.97 -1.94 19.95
C SER A 314 -39.48 -0.73 20.74
N HIS A 315 -38.30 -0.82 21.33
CA HIS A 315 -37.75 0.27 22.15
C HIS A 315 -37.24 1.46 21.29
N THR A 316 -37.72 1.58 20.05
CA THR A 316 -37.37 2.53 19.00
C THR A 316 -38.56 2.68 18.03
N GLY A 317 -39.15 3.88 17.93
CA GLY A 317 -40.31 4.17 17.04
C GLY A 317 -41.31 5.21 17.60
N THR A 318 -42.18 5.72 16.73
CA THR A 318 -43.43 6.43 17.07
C THR A 318 -44.64 5.69 16.47
N TRP A 319 -45.85 6.27 16.56
CA TRP A 319 -47.02 5.74 15.88
C TRP A 319 -46.82 5.70 14.36
N ASP A 320 -46.20 6.72 13.77
CA ASP A 320 -46.09 6.89 12.31
C ASP A 320 -44.79 6.32 11.73
N TYR A 321 -43.77 6.08 12.56
CA TYR A 321 -42.41 5.72 12.11
C TYR A 321 -41.78 4.63 12.99
N GLY A 322 -40.95 3.77 12.37
CA GLY A 322 -40.13 2.79 13.06
C GLY A 322 -38.68 2.87 12.62
N TRP A 323 -37.74 2.53 13.51
CA TRP A 323 -36.30 2.53 13.23
C TRP A 323 -35.52 1.60 14.16
N THR A 324 -34.28 1.27 13.80
CA THR A 324 -33.36 0.51 14.67
C THR A 324 -32.51 1.41 15.55
N LYS A 325 -31.88 0.83 16.58
CA LYS A 325 -30.87 1.53 17.37
C LYS A 325 -29.63 1.88 16.53
N SER A 326 -29.15 1.00 15.68
CA SER A 326 -28.02 1.27 14.78
C SER A 326 -28.28 2.45 13.83
N TRP A 327 -29.54 2.75 13.49
CA TRP A 327 -29.90 3.95 12.72
C TRP A 327 -29.87 5.24 13.57
N SER A 328 -30.19 5.13 14.86
CA SER A 328 -30.63 6.27 15.67
C SER A 328 -29.74 6.60 16.86
N VAL A 329 -28.94 5.65 17.34
CA VAL A 329 -28.12 5.73 18.55
C VAL A 329 -26.64 5.63 18.17
N VAL A 330 -25.86 6.61 18.61
CA VAL A 330 -24.44 6.78 18.25
C VAL A 330 -23.61 5.50 18.46
N VAL A 331 -23.73 4.87 19.63
CA VAL A 331 -22.94 3.67 19.98
C VAL A 331 -23.35 2.46 19.14
N ASP A 332 -24.65 2.26 18.91
CA ASP A 332 -25.14 1.16 18.08
C ASP A 332 -24.77 1.38 16.61
N ASN A 333 -24.77 2.62 16.12
CA ASN A 333 -24.33 2.99 14.77
C ASN A 333 -22.84 2.74 14.59
N TYR A 334 -22.02 3.18 15.55
CA TYR A 334 -20.60 2.89 15.59
C TYR A 334 -20.31 1.39 15.54
N ASN A 335 -20.96 0.60 16.40
CA ASN A 335 -20.77 -0.85 16.43
C ASN A 335 -21.23 -1.54 15.14
N TYR A 336 -22.20 -0.97 14.43
CA TYR A 336 -22.68 -1.48 13.16
C TYR A 336 -21.67 -1.22 12.04
N PHE A 337 -21.28 0.04 11.83
CA PHE A 337 -20.44 0.42 10.69
C PHE A 337 -18.96 0.10 10.87
N ARG A 338 -18.49 -0.21 12.08
CA ARG A 338 -17.09 -0.64 12.30
C ARG A 338 -16.80 -2.09 11.92
N SER A 339 -17.82 -2.87 11.54
CA SER A 339 -17.60 -4.27 11.16
C SER A 339 -16.82 -4.36 9.84
N GLU A 340 -16.13 -5.48 9.62
CA GLU A 340 -15.40 -5.76 8.37
C GLU A 340 -16.32 -5.79 7.13
N GLU A 341 -17.66 -5.84 7.32
CA GLU A 341 -18.61 -5.71 6.22
C GLU A 341 -18.62 -4.31 5.61
N TYR A 342 -18.34 -3.28 6.42
CA TYR A 342 -18.52 -1.87 6.06
C TYR A 342 -17.26 -1.02 6.17
N ALA A 343 -16.37 -1.35 7.12
CA ALA A 343 -15.18 -0.57 7.40
C ALA A 343 -13.92 -1.33 7.05
N MET A 344 -12.95 -0.58 6.53
CA MET A 344 -11.61 -1.07 6.28
C MET A 344 -10.80 -1.10 7.58
N TYR A 345 -10.81 0.02 8.31
CA TYR A 345 -10.18 0.17 9.63
C TYR A 345 -10.75 1.38 10.36
N GLU A 346 -10.30 1.55 11.61
CA GLU A 346 -10.64 2.69 12.46
C GLU A 346 -9.41 3.55 12.73
N VAL A 347 -9.56 4.86 12.63
CA VAL A 347 -8.52 5.82 13.00
C VAL A 347 -8.96 6.55 14.27
N SER A 348 -8.18 6.44 15.34
CA SER A 348 -8.39 7.26 16.54
C SER A 348 -7.44 8.45 16.51
N ILE A 349 -7.99 9.65 16.63
CA ILE A 349 -7.21 10.89 16.72
C ILE A 349 -7.49 11.53 18.08
N GLY A 350 -6.50 11.50 18.96
CA GLY A 350 -6.51 12.17 20.25
C GLY A 350 -6.47 13.69 20.14
N ARG A 351 -6.87 14.39 21.20
CA ARG A 351 -6.88 15.85 21.24
C ARG A 351 -5.51 16.49 20.97
N ASP A 352 -4.45 15.86 21.46
CA ASP A 352 -3.07 16.36 21.34
C ASP A 352 -2.32 15.73 20.15
N GLU A 353 -2.99 14.92 19.32
CA GLU A 353 -2.42 14.27 18.15
C GLU A 353 -2.59 15.11 16.88
N SER A 354 -1.69 14.92 15.91
CA SER A 354 -1.69 15.68 14.67
C SER A 354 -2.73 15.13 13.69
N ILE A 355 -3.70 15.97 13.31
CA ILE A 355 -4.66 15.65 12.23
C ILE A 355 -3.92 15.45 10.90
N GLU A 356 -2.90 16.27 10.59
CA GLU A 356 -2.07 16.13 9.37
C GLU A 356 -1.36 14.78 9.32
N GLU A 357 -0.85 14.28 10.45
CA GLU A 357 -0.19 12.97 10.53
C GLU A 357 -1.18 11.82 10.34
N ALA A 358 -2.40 11.96 10.88
CA ALA A 358 -3.45 10.98 10.64
C ALA A 358 -3.85 10.93 9.15
N ILE A 359 -4.00 12.09 8.50
CA ILE A 359 -4.33 12.17 7.06
C ILE A 359 -3.21 11.62 6.18
N SER A 360 -1.94 11.82 6.54
CA SER A 360 -0.83 11.29 5.74
C SER A 360 -0.65 9.79 5.88
N LYS A 361 -1.05 9.23 7.03
CA LYS A 361 -0.92 7.80 7.34
C LYS A 361 -2.12 6.96 6.90
N TYR A 362 -3.31 7.53 6.95
CA TYR A 362 -4.56 6.82 6.70
C TYR A 362 -5.31 7.44 5.53
N ASP A 363 -5.98 6.59 4.77
CA ASP A 363 -6.81 6.97 3.64
C ASP A 363 -8.20 7.41 4.12
N ILE A 364 -8.20 8.54 4.84
CA ILE A 364 -9.42 9.16 5.35
C ILE A 364 -10.07 9.91 4.18
N ARG A 365 -11.35 9.61 3.91
CA ARG A 365 -12.07 10.14 2.74
C ARG A 365 -13.35 10.88 3.14
N MET A 366 -13.79 11.76 2.24
CA MET A 366 -15.11 12.40 2.34
C MET A 366 -16.22 11.33 2.28
N GLY A 367 -17.21 11.43 3.16
CA GLY A 367 -18.24 10.41 3.39
C GLY A 367 -17.95 9.43 4.54
N ASP A 368 -16.74 9.39 5.08
CA ASP A 368 -16.45 8.56 6.27
C ASP A 368 -17.15 9.09 7.54
N LEU A 369 -17.40 8.21 8.50
CA LEU A 369 -18.11 8.55 9.74
C LEU A 369 -17.14 9.02 10.83
N ILE A 370 -17.50 10.09 11.54
CA ILE A 370 -16.76 10.60 12.70
C ILE A 370 -17.60 10.37 13.96
N TYR A 371 -16.98 9.78 14.98
CA TYR A 371 -17.56 9.58 16.30
C TYR A 371 -16.77 10.36 17.37
N PHE A 372 -17.39 11.36 17.98
CA PHE A 372 -16.78 12.14 19.05
C PHE A 372 -16.90 11.40 20.38
N CYS A 373 -15.75 11.15 21.01
CA CYS A 373 -15.65 10.31 22.19
C CYS A 373 -15.42 11.15 23.45
N LYS A 374 -16.09 10.74 24.53
CA LYS A 374 -15.74 11.12 25.92
C LYS A 374 -15.09 9.92 26.60
N GLU A 375 -14.75 10.03 27.89
CA GLU A 375 -14.13 8.93 28.67
C GLU A 375 -14.84 7.56 28.55
N LYS A 376 -16.15 7.54 28.30
CA LYS A 376 -16.97 6.32 28.19
C LYS A 376 -17.23 5.84 26.75
N GLY A 377 -16.60 6.46 25.76
CA GLY A 377 -16.73 6.12 24.35
C GLY A 377 -17.53 7.13 23.52
N PRO A 378 -18.03 6.72 22.34
CA PRO A 378 -18.76 7.57 21.41
C PRO A 378 -20.02 8.19 22.01
N THR A 379 -20.19 9.51 21.84
CA THR A 379 -21.36 10.25 22.35
C THR A 379 -22.04 11.11 21.29
N HIS A 380 -21.35 11.41 20.20
CA HIS A 380 -21.88 12.16 19.06
C HIS A 380 -21.33 11.59 17.76
N THR A 381 -22.06 11.75 16.66
CA THR A 381 -21.63 11.30 15.33
C THR A 381 -21.85 12.38 14.28
N ALA A 382 -20.99 12.40 13.28
CA ALA A 382 -20.98 13.29 12.13
C ALA A 382 -20.40 12.56 10.92
N ILE A 383 -20.34 13.22 9.78
CA ILE A 383 -19.82 12.66 8.54
C ILE A 383 -18.84 13.64 7.88
N ILE A 384 -17.72 13.13 7.35
CA ILE A 384 -16.66 13.93 6.75
C ILE A 384 -17.18 14.57 5.47
N SER A 385 -17.09 15.90 5.39
CA SER A 385 -17.48 16.67 4.21
C SER A 385 -16.31 17.03 3.32
N SER A 386 -15.08 17.05 3.85
CA SER A 386 -13.85 17.29 3.09
C SER A 386 -12.62 16.90 3.92
N VAL A 387 -11.61 16.34 3.26
CA VAL A 387 -10.27 16.15 3.83
C VAL A 387 -9.32 17.10 3.11
N GLN A 388 -8.63 17.93 3.88
CA GLN A 388 -7.61 18.87 3.39
C GLN A 388 -6.23 18.36 3.80
N LYS A 389 -5.16 19.10 3.50
CA LYS A 389 -3.81 18.66 3.85
C LYS A 389 -3.62 18.53 5.37
N ASP A 390 -4.13 19.48 6.13
CA ASP A 390 -3.87 19.66 7.57
C ASP A 390 -5.15 19.68 8.42
N GLU A 391 -6.30 19.40 7.81
CA GLU A 391 -7.61 19.56 8.47
C GLU A 391 -8.65 18.59 7.92
N ILE A 392 -9.57 18.17 8.79
CA ILE A 392 -10.76 17.41 8.44
C ILE A 392 -11.98 18.30 8.67
N LEU A 393 -12.81 18.44 7.63
CA LEU A 393 -14.09 19.13 7.73
C LEU A 393 -15.23 18.13 7.80
N TYR A 394 -16.27 18.47 8.56
CA TYR A 394 -17.44 17.61 8.71
C TYR A 394 -18.76 18.36 8.65
N ALA A 395 -19.82 17.61 8.36
CA ALA A 395 -21.21 18.02 8.50
C ALA A 395 -21.91 17.19 9.57
N GLY A 396 -22.87 17.78 10.29
CA GLY A 396 -23.54 17.07 11.38
C GLY A 396 -24.72 17.82 11.97
N HIS A 397 -25.58 17.09 12.68
CA HIS A 397 -26.81 17.58 13.31
C HIS A 397 -26.69 17.67 14.84
N THR A 398 -27.80 17.93 15.56
CA THR A 398 -27.89 18.36 16.98
C THR A 398 -27.50 19.82 17.20
N LYS A 399 -26.35 20.24 16.66
CA LYS A 399 -26.05 21.64 16.34
C LYS A 399 -25.72 21.64 14.85
N PRO A 400 -26.57 22.18 13.97
CA PRO A 400 -26.33 22.18 12.53
C PRO A 400 -24.91 22.66 12.20
N ARG A 401 -24.14 21.83 11.49
CA ARG A 401 -22.78 22.16 11.04
C ARG A 401 -22.64 21.82 9.57
N TRP A 402 -22.06 22.74 8.81
CA TRP A 402 -21.54 22.50 7.47
C TRP A 402 -20.06 22.88 7.43
N ASN A 403 -19.21 21.98 6.92
CA ASN A 403 -17.76 22.21 6.80
C ASN A 403 -17.11 22.70 8.12
N LYS A 404 -17.57 22.20 9.27
CA LYS A 404 -16.97 22.53 10.56
C LYS A 404 -15.61 21.85 10.64
N LYS A 405 -14.58 22.61 11.04
CA LYS A 405 -13.24 22.07 11.30
C LYS A 405 -13.25 21.15 12.51
N LEU A 406 -12.58 20.02 12.39
CA LEU A 406 -12.41 19.08 13.49
C LEU A 406 -11.59 19.70 14.62
N SER A 407 -10.50 20.40 14.28
CA SER A 407 -9.64 21.10 15.25
C SER A 407 -10.41 22.07 16.16
N GLU A 408 -11.26 22.92 15.58
CA GLU A 408 -12.09 23.87 16.34
C GLU A 408 -13.09 23.17 17.27
N THR A 409 -13.54 21.96 16.93
CA THR A 409 -14.46 21.19 17.79
C THR A 409 -13.77 20.64 19.02
N PHE A 410 -12.49 20.24 18.92
CA PHE A 410 -11.69 19.93 20.10
C PHE A 410 -11.55 21.16 20.98
N ASP A 411 -11.22 22.33 20.43
CA ASP A 411 -11.11 23.59 21.19
C ASP A 411 -12.40 23.97 21.90
N GLU A 412 -13.55 23.83 21.24
CA GLU A 412 -14.87 24.18 21.80
C GLU A 412 -15.38 23.21 22.87
N ASN A 413 -14.89 21.96 22.92
CA ASN A 413 -15.42 20.90 23.78
C ASN A 413 -14.30 20.17 24.52
N GLU A 414 -13.94 20.71 25.69
CA GLU A 414 -12.89 20.15 26.56
C GLU A 414 -13.19 18.72 27.07
N ASP A 415 -14.46 18.30 27.04
CA ASP A 415 -14.89 16.95 27.45
C ASP A 415 -14.54 15.85 26.45
N TYR A 416 -14.22 16.18 25.19
CA TYR A 416 -13.88 15.17 24.19
C TYR A 416 -12.42 14.74 24.35
N THR A 417 -12.22 13.43 24.47
CA THR A 417 -10.91 12.80 24.65
C THR A 417 -10.21 12.55 23.30
N ASN A 418 -11.00 12.16 22.30
CA ASN A 418 -10.56 11.80 20.96
C ASN A 418 -11.76 11.77 20.00
N VAL A 419 -11.48 11.63 18.71
CA VAL A 419 -12.45 11.16 17.73
C VAL A 419 -12.06 9.77 17.21
N ILE A 420 -13.05 8.99 16.82
CA ILE A 420 -12.87 7.76 16.06
C ILE A 420 -13.45 8.01 14.67
N ILE A 421 -12.64 7.80 13.63
CA ILE A 421 -13.07 7.81 12.24
C ILE A 421 -13.22 6.36 11.79
N VAL A 422 -14.37 6.03 11.26
CA VAL A 422 -14.62 4.73 10.62
C VAL A 422 -14.47 4.96 9.11
N CYS A 423 -13.37 4.43 8.55
CA CYS A 423 -13.05 4.54 7.13
C CYS A 423 -13.81 3.45 6.36
N LEU A 424 -14.78 3.86 5.55
CA LEU A 424 -15.67 2.93 4.85
C LEU A 424 -14.96 2.28 3.67
N ASN A 425 -15.15 0.97 3.49
CA ASN A 425 -14.51 0.17 2.44
C ASN A 425 -15.10 0.39 1.03
N GLY A 426 -16.14 1.21 0.89
CA GLY A 426 -16.79 1.53 -0.38
C GLY A 426 -17.81 0.51 -0.87
N ARG A 427 -17.76 -0.72 -0.37
CA ARG A 427 -18.70 -1.78 -0.73
C ARG A 427 -20.09 -1.43 -0.23
N VAL A 428 -21.10 -1.61 -1.09
CA VAL A 428 -22.51 -1.56 -0.71
C VAL A 428 -23.04 -2.99 -0.66
N PRO A 429 -23.25 -3.59 0.53
CA PRO A 429 -23.80 -4.93 0.62
C PRO A 429 -25.18 -5.05 -0.01
N ALA A 430 -25.43 -6.19 -0.65
CA ALA A 430 -26.64 -6.49 -1.40
C ALA A 430 -27.89 -6.68 -0.53
#